data_AF-A0A3P6RBB2-F1
#
_entry.id   AF-A0A3P6RBB2-F1
#
_cell.length_a   1.000
_cell.length_b   1.000
_cell.length_c   1.000
_cell.angle_alpha   90.00
_cell.angle_beta   90.00
_cell.angle_gamma   90.00
#
_symmetry.space_group_name_H-M   'P 1'
#
loop_
_entity.id
_entity.type
_entity.pdbx_description
1 polymer ?
#
loop_
_entity_poly.entity_id
_entity_poly.type
_entity_poly.pdbx_seq_one_letter_code
_entity_poly.pdbx_strand_id
1 'polypeptide(L)'
;MKPVIFSGNALLVLRPEELGFLRYLRAAKVVLNEFEFSWSKIANIQSQLENLIDKNYYLNKSAKEAYKCYVRAYDSHSLKDIFDVNNLDLVAVCKSFGFSVPPFVDLPISHKPKVQVRSQLSGAGYRKRPKAFTFKQKPKH
;
A
#
# COMPACT_ATOMS: atom_id res chain seq x y z
N MET A 1 -35.34 18.26 26.79
CA MET A 1 -34.71 17.87 25.50
C MET A 1 -33.80 16.67 25.79
N LYS A 2 -34.21 15.44 25.42
CA LYS A 2 -33.38 14.24 25.68
C LYS A 2 -32.37 14.09 24.53
N PRO A 3 -31.08 13.89 24.81
CA PRO A 3 -30.10 13.63 23.76
C PRO A 3 -30.43 12.29 23.11
N VAL A 4 -30.59 12.29 21.79
CA VAL A 4 -30.67 11.07 20.98
C VAL A 4 -29.24 10.58 20.83
N ILE A 5 -28.91 9.50 21.51
CA ILE A 5 -27.61 8.82 21.35
C ILE A 5 -27.82 7.78 20.26
N PHE A 6 -27.18 7.94 19.10
CA PHE A 6 -27.19 6.93 18.05
C PHE A 6 -26.25 5.79 18.44
N SER A 7 -26.78 4.57 18.52
CA SER A 7 -26.00 3.34 18.68
C SER A 7 -25.62 2.80 17.30
N GLY A 8 -24.32 2.72 17.02
CA GLY A 8 -23.77 2.14 15.81
C GLY A 8 -22.99 0.87 16.14
N ASN A 9 -23.10 -0.15 15.29
CA ASN A 9 -22.29 -1.36 15.38
C ASN A 9 -21.25 -1.35 14.25
N ALA A 10 -20.01 -1.71 14.57
CA ALA A 10 -18.95 -1.88 13.60
C ALA A 10 -18.57 -3.37 13.51
N LEU A 11 -18.36 -3.86 12.28
CA LEU A 11 -17.82 -5.19 12.04
C LEU A 11 -16.37 -5.05 11.57
N LEU A 12 -15.47 -5.81 12.19
CA LEU A 12 -14.07 -5.90 11.79
C LEU A 12 -13.83 -7.28 11.18
N VAL A 13 -13.39 -7.31 9.93
CA VAL A 13 -12.98 -8.55 9.25
C VAL A 13 -11.47 -8.58 9.23
N LEU A 14 -10.89 -9.64 9.78
CA LEU A 14 -9.45 -9.83 9.85
C LEU A 14 -9.05 -11.09 9.11
N ARG A 15 -7.92 -11.02 8.41
CA ARG A 15 -7.25 -12.21 7.90
C ARG A 15 -6.48 -12.91 9.03
N PRO A 16 -6.19 -14.21 8.91
CA PRO A 16 -5.46 -14.95 9.95
C PRO A 16 -4.09 -14.32 10.27
N GLU A 17 -3.42 -13.70 9.28
CA GLU A 17 -2.14 -13.01 9.50
C GLU A 17 -2.29 -11.71 10.33
N GLU A 18 -3.49 -11.13 10.36
CA GLU A 18 -3.77 -9.84 10.99
C GLU A 18 -4.28 -9.98 12.42
N LEU A 19 -4.45 -11.20 12.93
CA LEU A 19 -4.95 -11.48 14.28
C LEU A 19 -4.08 -10.83 15.37
N GLY A 20 -2.80 -10.58 15.08
CA GLY A 20 -1.91 -9.80 15.96
C GLY A 20 -2.46 -8.42 16.30
N PHE A 21 -3.27 -7.82 15.42
CA PHE A 21 -3.91 -6.53 15.65
C PHE A 21 -4.90 -6.54 16.82
N LEU A 22 -5.52 -7.67 17.12
CA LEU A 22 -6.44 -7.82 18.25
C LEU A 22 -5.76 -7.53 19.61
N ARG A 23 -4.44 -7.71 19.70
CA ARG A 23 -3.66 -7.38 20.90
C ARG A 23 -3.64 -5.88 21.15
N TYR A 24 -3.54 -5.08 20.09
CA TYR A 24 -3.59 -3.61 20.17
C TYR A 24 -4.98 -3.12 20.57
N LEU A 25 -6.04 -3.72 20.02
CA LEU A 25 -7.42 -3.38 20.39
C LEU A 25 -7.73 -3.71 21.85
N ARG A 26 -7.24 -4.85 22.35
CA ARG A 26 -7.33 -5.21 23.78
C ARG A 26 -6.57 -4.21 24.66
N ALA A 27 -5.37 -3.80 24.27
CA ALA A 27 -4.60 -2.78 25.00
C ALA A 27 -5.31 -1.42 25.02
N ALA A 28 -6.02 -1.07 23.94
CA ALA A 28 -6.86 0.12 23.84
C ALA A 28 -8.22 0.00 24.57
N LYS A 29 -8.46 -1.11 25.30
CA LYS A 29 -9.70 -1.39 26.05
C LYS A 29 -10.96 -1.45 25.18
N VAL A 30 -10.82 -1.85 23.92
CA VAL A 30 -11.95 -2.10 23.03
C VAL A 30 -12.53 -3.48 23.35
N VAL A 31 -13.83 -3.54 23.63
CA VAL A 31 -14.56 -4.80 23.80
C VAL A 31 -14.79 -5.42 22.43
N LEU A 32 -14.28 -6.63 22.24
CA LEU A 32 -14.36 -7.38 20.99
C LEU A 32 -15.32 -8.55 21.18
N ASN A 33 -16.31 -8.66 20.29
CA ASN A 33 -17.20 -9.81 20.22
C ASN A 33 -16.83 -10.61 18.96
N GLU A 34 -16.44 -11.87 19.16
CA GLU A 34 -16.16 -12.79 18.05
C GLU A 34 -17.48 -13.34 17.49
N PHE A 35 -17.58 -13.37 16.16
CA PHE A 35 -18.74 -13.90 15.45
C PHE A 35 -18.31 -15.09 14.59
N GLU A 36 -18.97 -16.22 14.78
CA GLU A 36 -18.79 -17.39 13.93
C GLU A 36 -19.87 -17.42 12.84
N PHE A 37 -19.45 -17.49 11.58
CA PHE A 37 -20.35 -17.54 10.43
C PHE A 37 -20.48 -18.97 9.91
N SER A 38 -21.72 -19.44 9.74
CA SER A 38 -21.99 -20.72 9.08
C SER A 38 -21.90 -20.54 7.56
N TRP A 39 -20.83 -21.09 6.96
CA TRP A 39 -20.59 -21.07 5.52
C TRP A 39 -21.71 -21.72 4.69
N SER A 40 -22.47 -22.64 5.29
CA SER A 40 -23.59 -23.34 4.63
C SER A 40 -24.74 -22.41 4.21
N LYS A 41 -24.82 -21.21 4.78
CA LYS A 41 -25.86 -20.21 4.46
C LYS A 41 -25.38 -19.16 3.45
N ILE A 42 -24.10 -19.18 3.08
CA ILE A 42 -23.51 -18.16 2.22
C ILE A 42 -23.59 -18.67 0.78
N ALA A 43 -24.35 -17.97 -0.07
CA ALA A 43 -24.41 -18.27 -1.49
C ALA A 43 -23.04 -18.00 -2.14
N ASN A 44 -22.61 -18.90 -3.04
CA ASN A 44 -21.39 -18.69 -3.80
C ASN A 44 -21.62 -17.62 -4.89
N ILE A 45 -21.27 -16.37 -4.55
CA ILE A 45 -21.43 -15.20 -5.44
C ILE A 45 -20.18 -14.88 -6.26
N GLN A 46 -19.13 -15.71 -6.16
CA GLN A 46 -17.82 -15.41 -6.75
C GLN A 46 -17.92 -15.19 -8.27
N SER A 47 -18.55 -16.12 -8.98
CA SER A 47 -18.72 -16.03 -10.44
C SER A 47 -19.59 -14.85 -10.86
N GLN A 48 -20.56 -14.44 -10.04
CA GLN A 48 -21.41 -13.29 -10.32
C GLN A 48 -20.62 -11.98 -10.17
N LEU A 49 -19.78 -11.89 -9.14
CA LEU A 49 -18.91 -10.73 -8.91
C LEU A 49 -17.88 -10.57 -10.03
N GLU A 50 -17.22 -11.65 -10.42
CA GLU A 50 -16.24 -11.64 -11.53
C GLU A 50 -16.88 -11.18 -12.84
N ASN A 51 -18.05 -11.72 -13.19
CA ASN A 51 -18.79 -11.32 -14.38
C ASN A 51 -19.22 -9.84 -14.35
N LEU A 52 -19.58 -9.31 -13.18
CA LEU A 52 -20.03 -7.93 -13.04
C LEU A 52 -18.87 -6.94 -13.19
N ILE A 53 -17.70 -7.29 -12.65
CA ILE A 53 -16.48 -6.48 -12.74
C ILE A 53 -15.88 -6.55 -14.15
N ASP A 54 -15.99 -7.70 -14.83
CA ASP A 54 -15.49 -7.83 -16.21
C ASP A 54 -16.36 -7.06 -17.21
N LYS A 55 -17.69 -7.14 -17.09
CA LYS A 55 -18.63 -6.47 -18.00
C LYS A 55 -18.64 -4.95 -17.87
N ASN A 56 -18.42 -4.42 -16.67
CA ASN A 56 -18.50 -2.98 -16.43
C ASN A 56 -17.11 -2.35 -16.39
N TYR A 57 -16.77 -1.60 -17.44
CA TYR A 57 -15.48 -0.92 -17.56
C TYR A 57 -15.13 -0.02 -16.37
N TYR A 58 -16.09 0.74 -15.83
CA TYR A 58 -15.84 1.64 -14.71
C TYR A 58 -15.57 0.85 -13.43
N LEU A 59 -16.35 -0.20 -13.16
CA LEU A 59 -16.12 -1.07 -12.00
C LEU A 59 -14.79 -1.81 -12.12
N ASN A 60 -14.45 -2.29 -13.33
CA ASN A 60 -13.16 -2.92 -13.60
C ASN A 60 -12.00 -1.98 -13.27
N LYS A 61 -12.08 -0.74 -13.75
CA LYS A 61 -11.05 0.28 -13.51
C LYS A 61 -10.94 0.63 -12.03
N SER A 62 -12.07 0.90 -11.38
CA SER A 62 -12.10 1.21 -9.94
C SER A 62 -11.62 0.05 -9.08
N ALA A 63 -11.96 -1.20 -9.41
CA ALA A 63 -11.49 -2.38 -8.69
C ALA A 63 -9.97 -2.59 -8.88
N LYS A 64 -9.41 -2.32 -10.07
CA LYS A 64 -7.95 -2.33 -10.29
C LYS A 64 -7.24 -1.28 -9.45
N GLU A 65 -7.80 -0.08 -9.37
CA GLU A 65 -7.28 1.00 -8.53
C GLU A 65 -7.40 0.64 -7.05
N ALA A 66 -8.51 0.07 -6.61
CA ALA A 66 -8.72 -0.38 -5.24
C ALA A 66 -7.74 -1.48 -4.83
N TYR A 67 -7.47 -2.47 -5.71
CA TYR A 67 -6.46 -3.50 -5.49
C TYR A 67 -5.06 -2.89 -5.30
N LYS A 68 -4.67 -1.96 -6.18
CA LYS A 68 -3.38 -1.24 -6.05
C LYS A 68 -3.29 -0.47 -4.74
N CYS A 69 -4.36 0.24 -4.36
CA CYS A 69 -4.44 0.99 -3.11
C CYS A 69 -4.38 0.07 -1.89
N TYR A 70 -5.03 -1.09 -1.94
CA TYR A 70 -4.99 -2.09 -0.87
C TYR A 70 -3.55 -2.53 -0.63
N VAL A 71 -2.84 -3.02 -1.66
CA VAL A 71 -1.46 -3.50 -1.46
C VAL A 71 -0.52 -2.36 -1.03
N ARG A 72 -0.69 -1.15 -1.56
CA ARG A 72 0.07 0.04 -1.12
C ARG A 72 -0.21 0.41 0.34
N ALA A 73 -1.42 0.18 0.83
CA ALA A 73 -1.75 0.43 2.24
C ALA A 73 -0.99 -0.53 3.16
N TYR A 74 -0.82 -1.79 2.78
CA TYR A 74 0.06 -2.72 3.52
C TYR A 74 1.52 -2.24 3.47
N ASP A 75 1.97 -1.76 2.31
CA ASP A 75 3.34 -1.25 2.15
C ASP A 75 3.61 0.07 2.90
N SER A 76 2.60 0.91 3.14
CA SER A 76 2.77 2.13 3.93
C SER A 76 2.46 1.95 5.42
N HIS A 77 1.88 0.82 5.81
CA HIS A 77 1.45 0.60 7.20
C HIS A 77 2.63 0.52 8.17
N SER A 78 2.49 1.14 9.34
CA SER A 78 3.57 1.20 10.35
C SER A 78 3.86 -0.14 11.03
N LEU A 79 2.84 -0.97 11.26
CA LEU A 79 2.95 -2.27 11.94
C LEU A 79 3.32 -3.38 10.94
N LYS A 80 4.59 -3.39 10.50
CA LYS A 80 5.10 -4.34 9.51
C LYS A 80 5.08 -5.80 9.95
N ASP A 81 5.15 -6.05 11.25
CA ASP A 81 5.10 -7.41 11.79
C ASP A 81 3.70 -8.05 11.63
N ILE A 82 2.66 -7.23 11.44
CA ILE A 82 1.26 -7.69 11.30
C ILE A 82 0.78 -7.49 9.86
N PHE A 83 1.07 -6.34 9.28
CA PHE A 83 0.65 -5.96 7.92
C PHE A 83 1.86 -6.00 6.98
N ASP A 84 2.33 -7.22 6.69
CA ASP A 84 3.41 -7.46 5.74
C ASP A 84 2.87 -7.73 4.33
N VAL A 85 3.48 -7.08 3.33
CA VAL A 85 3.17 -7.28 1.91
C VAL A 85 3.77 -8.60 1.41
N ASN A 86 4.89 -9.05 1.99
CA ASN A 86 5.59 -10.24 1.51
C ASN A 86 4.84 -11.54 1.86
N ASN A 87 4.09 -11.51 2.97
CA ASN A 87 3.25 -12.62 3.41
C ASN A 87 1.80 -12.52 2.86
N LEU A 88 1.52 -11.54 2.01
CA LEU A 88 0.19 -11.33 1.44
C LEU A 88 -0.01 -12.24 0.22
N ASP A 89 -1.01 -13.13 0.26
CA ASP A 89 -1.43 -13.88 -0.93
C ASP A 89 -2.17 -12.97 -1.92
N LEU A 90 -1.40 -12.43 -2.87
CA LEU A 90 -1.88 -11.56 -3.93
C LEU A 90 -2.95 -12.21 -4.82
N VAL A 91 -2.95 -13.55 -4.94
CA VAL A 91 -3.92 -14.29 -5.75
C VAL A 91 -5.25 -14.39 -5.02
N ALA A 92 -5.24 -14.70 -3.72
CA ALA A 92 -6.46 -14.71 -2.91
C ALA A 92 -7.09 -13.31 -2.83
N VAL A 93 -6.27 -12.28 -2.58
CA VAL A 93 -6.74 -10.89 -2.55
C VAL A 93 -7.35 -10.49 -3.90
N CYS A 94 -6.70 -10.85 -5.02
CA CYS A 94 -7.21 -10.61 -6.36
C CYS A 94 -8.62 -11.17 -6.57
N LYS A 95 -8.88 -12.40 -6.09
CA LYS A 95 -10.21 -13.02 -6.14
C LYS A 95 -11.25 -12.24 -5.31
N SER A 96 -10.87 -11.69 -4.16
CA SER A 96 -11.75 -10.85 -3.33
C SER A 96 -12.16 -9.54 -4.02
N PHE A 97 -11.31 -9.01 -4.91
CA PHE A 97 -11.65 -7.88 -5.78
C PHE A 97 -12.38 -8.31 -7.06
N GLY A 98 -12.77 -9.59 -7.18
CA GLY A 98 -13.50 -10.18 -8.30
C GLY A 98 -12.71 -10.21 -9.62
N PHE A 99 -11.39 -10.37 -9.53
CA PHE A 99 -10.54 -10.64 -10.67
C PHE A 99 -10.12 -12.12 -10.67
N SER A 100 -10.09 -12.73 -11.86
CA SER A 100 -9.55 -14.09 -12.04
C SER A 100 -8.02 -14.10 -12.13
N VAL A 101 -7.45 -13.04 -12.71
CA VAL A 101 -6.01 -12.86 -12.91
C VAL A 101 -5.55 -11.61 -12.16
N PRO A 102 -4.46 -11.69 -11.36
CA PRO A 102 -3.96 -10.55 -10.60
C PRO A 102 -3.53 -9.42 -11.56
N PRO A 103 -4.10 -8.22 -11.43
CA PRO A 103 -3.65 -7.08 -12.20
C PRO A 103 -2.26 -6.66 -11.72
N PHE A 104 -1.43 -6.17 -12.64
CA PHE A 104 -0.09 -5.73 -12.30
C PHE A 104 -0.10 -4.55 -11.32
N VAL A 105 0.71 -4.65 -10.26
CA VAL A 105 0.89 -3.62 -9.24
C VAL A 105 2.36 -3.27 -9.17
N ASP A 106 2.68 -2.02 -9.47
CA ASP A 106 3.98 -1.44 -9.14
C ASP A 106 4.07 -1.25 -7.63
N LEU A 107 4.75 -2.20 -6.98
CA LEU A 107 5.11 -2.11 -5.59
C LEU A 107 6.43 -1.34 -5.49
N PRO A 108 6.46 -0.15 -4.89
CA PRO A 108 7.71 0.46 -4.50
C PRO A 108 8.21 -0.27 -3.26
N ILE A 109 8.54 -1.57 -3.38
CA ILE A 109 9.08 -2.37 -2.28
C ILE A 109 10.23 -1.56 -1.72
N SER A 110 10.05 -1.06 -0.49
CA SER A 110 10.97 -0.11 0.13
C SER A 110 12.23 -0.85 0.61
N HIS A 111 12.93 -1.51 -0.31
CA HIS A 111 14.36 -1.78 -0.20
C HIS A 111 15.16 -0.52 -0.57
N LYS A 112 14.64 0.68 -0.24
CA LYS A 112 15.50 1.86 -0.24
C LYS A 112 16.42 1.67 0.96
N PRO A 113 17.74 1.40 0.79
CA PRO A 113 18.64 1.56 1.91
C PRO A 113 18.39 2.99 2.40
N LYS A 114 18.09 3.14 3.71
CA LYS A 114 17.98 4.45 4.32
C LYS A 114 19.24 5.20 3.91
N VAL A 115 19.12 6.16 2.99
CA VAL A 115 20.21 7.09 2.73
C VAL A 115 20.35 7.84 4.03
N GLN A 116 21.28 7.36 4.87
CA GLN A 116 21.73 8.10 6.02
C GLN A 116 22.33 9.37 5.44
N VAL A 117 21.55 10.45 5.45
CA VAL A 117 22.10 11.79 5.31
C VAL A 117 23.02 11.94 6.52
N ARG A 118 24.29 11.56 6.35
CA ARG A 118 25.36 11.85 7.29
C ARG A 118 25.47 13.36 7.32
N SER A 119 24.89 13.96 8.35
CA SER A 119 25.29 15.29 8.73
C SER A 119 26.74 15.23 9.22
N GLN A 120 27.49 16.24 8.81
CA GLN A 120 28.75 16.73 9.38
C GLN A 120 30.10 16.26 8.80
N LEU A 121 30.70 17.27 8.13
CA LEU A 121 32.11 17.66 8.00
C LEU A 121 33.11 16.69 7.34
N SER A 122 33.69 17.12 6.21
CA SER A 122 35.14 17.26 5.98
C SER A 122 35.45 17.56 4.50
N GLY A 123 36.35 18.50 4.22
CA GLY A 123 37.13 18.49 2.98
C GLY A 123 37.14 19.77 2.16
N ALA A 124 38.12 20.63 2.44
CA ALA A 124 38.56 21.69 1.56
C ALA A 124 38.83 21.20 0.13
N GLY A 125 38.49 22.01 -0.88
CA GLY A 125 38.77 21.68 -2.28
C GLY A 125 38.47 22.83 -3.23
N TYR A 126 39.31 23.86 -3.21
CA TYR A 126 39.39 24.85 -4.29
C TYR A 126 39.68 24.14 -5.63
N ARG A 127 38.81 24.30 -6.63
CA ARG A 127 39.24 24.24 -8.05
C ARG A 127 38.33 25.04 -8.97
N LYS A 128 38.46 26.37 -8.96
CA LYS A 128 38.23 27.16 -10.18
C LYS A 128 39.57 27.35 -10.88
N ARG A 129 39.75 26.74 -12.06
CA ARG A 129 40.77 27.15 -13.04
C ARG A 129 40.04 27.83 -14.20
N PRO A 130 40.20 29.15 -14.43
CA PRO A 130 39.65 29.78 -15.62
C PRO A 130 40.43 29.32 -16.88
N LYS A 131 39.68 29.09 -17.97
CA LYS A 131 40.19 28.65 -19.27
C LYS A 131 41.05 29.75 -19.90
N ALA A 132 42.26 29.40 -20.35
CA ALA A 132 43.07 30.27 -21.18
C ALA A 132 42.48 30.34 -22.61
N PHE A 133 42.11 31.54 -23.05
CA PHE A 133 41.74 31.82 -24.44
C PHE A 133 43.00 32.13 -25.24
N THR A 134 43.45 31.19 -26.07
CA THR A 134 44.43 31.43 -27.13
C THR A 134 43.75 32.08 -28.32
N PHE A 135 44.09 33.34 -28.62
CA PHE A 135 43.77 33.99 -29.89
C PHE A 135 45.01 33.94 -30.80
N LYS A 136 44.86 33.25 -31.94
CA LYS A 136 45.90 33.14 -33.00
C LYS A 136 46.09 34.49 -33.68
N GLN A 137 47.35 34.92 -33.80
CA GLN A 137 47.76 36.06 -34.60
C GLN A 137 47.61 35.75 -36.11
N LYS A 138 47.21 36.75 -36.91
CA LYS A 138 47.36 36.77 -38.37
C LYS A 138 48.20 37.99 -38.78
N PRO A 139 48.97 37.90 -39.88
CA PRO A 139 50.11 38.77 -40.15
C PRO A 139 49.75 40.12 -40.79
N LYS A 140 50.72 41.04 -40.69
CA LYS A 140 50.71 42.44 -41.13
C LYS A 140 50.60 42.59 -42.65
N HIS A 141 49.94 43.67 -43.07
CA HIS A 141 50.47 44.54 -44.11
C HIS A 141 50.27 45.99 -43.70
#